data_AF-A0A0P7UDQ2-F1
#
_entry.id   AF-A0A0P7UDQ2-F1
#
_cell.length_a   1.000
_cell.length_b   1.000
_cell.length_c   1.000
_cell.angle_alpha   90.00
_cell.angle_beta   90.00
_cell.angle_gamma   90.00
#
_symmetry.space_group_name_H-M   'P 1'
#
loop_
_entity.id
_entity.type
_entity.pdbx_description
1 polymer ?
#
loop_
_entity_poly.entity_id
_entity_poly.type
_entity_poly.pdbx_seq_one_letter_code
_entity_poly.pdbx_strand_id
1 'polypeptide(L)'
;FCDFISLSWLMHLAGCTVRILLDYVGRVTICSNLKAVLKKQRQWPEICQILGNPRQLKHLCRLVIRTRITARRLSKMDSAPFPPRVKDYLLFREYDLYHSIMGLTK
;
A
#
# COMPACT_ATOMS: atom_id res chain seq x y z
N PHE A 1 -0.56 -5.19 14.85
CA PHE A 1 0.34 -4.94 13.70
C PHE A 1 1.66 -4.34 14.15
N CYS A 2 1.66 -3.16 14.78
CA CYS A 2 2.89 -2.45 15.13
C CYS A 2 3.85 -3.29 16.00
N ASP A 3 3.35 -4.03 16.98
CA ASP A 3 4.21 -4.89 17.81
C ASP A 3 4.81 -6.04 17.01
N PHE A 4 4.04 -6.63 16.10
CA PHE A 4 4.47 -7.73 15.25
C PHE A 4 5.56 -7.32 14.25
N ILE A 5 5.35 -6.22 13.51
CA ILE A 5 6.34 -5.74 12.52
C ILE A 5 7.61 -5.18 13.17
N SER A 6 7.55 -4.85 14.47
CA SER A 6 8.69 -4.36 15.24
C SER A 6 9.56 -5.47 15.82
N LEU A 7 9.16 -6.75 15.68
CA LEU A 7 10.00 -7.87 16.06
C LEU A 7 11.30 -7.86 15.23
N SER A 8 12.44 -8.17 15.86
CA SER A 8 13.79 -8.01 15.29
C SER A 8 13.96 -8.65 13.90
N TRP A 9 13.48 -9.88 13.74
CA TRP A 9 13.46 -10.65 12.50
C TRP A 9 12.57 -10.07 11.40
N LEU A 10 11.61 -9.18 11.70
CA LEU A 10 10.72 -8.54 10.72
C LEU A 10 11.02 -7.06 10.52
N MET A 11 11.78 -6.45 11.43
CA MET A 11 12.05 -5.01 11.45
C MET A 11 12.65 -4.49 10.14
N HIS A 12 13.47 -5.30 9.46
CA HIS A 12 14.08 -4.95 8.17
C HIS A 12 13.07 -4.85 7.01
N LEU A 13 11.89 -5.45 7.15
CA LEU A 13 10.80 -5.36 6.17
C LEU A 13 9.83 -4.22 6.47
N ALA A 14 9.90 -3.62 7.66
CA ALA A 14 8.91 -2.64 8.12
C ALA A 14 8.74 -1.47 7.14
N GLY A 15 9.85 -0.95 6.60
CA GLY A 15 9.83 0.16 5.65
C GLY A 15 9.05 -0.20 4.38
N CYS A 16 9.38 -1.32 3.75
CA CYS A 16 8.73 -1.78 2.54
C CYS A 16 7.24 -2.12 2.78
N THR A 17 6.96 -2.89 3.83
CA THR A 17 5.60 -3.31 4.17
C THR A 17 4.70 -2.11 4.44
N VAL A 18 5.13 -1.14 5.25
CA VAL A 18 4.33 0.06 5.52
C VAL A 18 4.13 0.89 4.27
N ARG A 19 5.18 1.05 3.45
CA ARG A 19 5.08 1.77 2.18
C ARG A 19 4.01 1.17 1.25
N ILE A 20 3.94 -0.16 1.15
CA ILE A 20 2.92 -0.86 0.37
C ILE A 20 1.53 -0.67 1.01
N LEU A 21 1.42 -0.87 2.33
CA LEU A 21 0.14 -0.72 3.04
C LEU A 21 -0.47 0.67 2.86
N LEU A 22 0.35 1.72 2.74
CA LEU A 22 -0.12 3.09 2.49
C LEU A 22 -0.86 3.26 1.15
N ASP A 23 -0.68 2.35 0.19
CA ASP A 23 -1.46 2.35 -1.06
C ASP A 23 -2.86 1.72 -0.88
N TYR A 24 -3.09 0.99 0.21
CA TYR A 24 -4.37 0.34 0.51
C TYR A 24 -5.20 1.05 1.58
N VAL A 25 -4.65 2.09 2.21
CA VAL A 25 -5.33 2.83 3.27
C VAL A 25 -5.51 4.30 2.93
N GLY A 26 -6.49 4.94 3.57
CA GLY A 26 -6.72 6.37 3.48
C GLY A 26 -5.70 7.16 4.29
N ARG A 27 -6.15 8.26 4.90
CA ARG A 27 -5.33 9.01 5.85
C ARG A 27 -5.15 8.17 7.12
N VAL A 28 -3.90 7.92 7.52
CA VAL A 28 -3.55 7.18 8.72
C VAL A 28 -2.49 7.90 9.52
N THR A 29 -2.49 7.70 10.84
CA THR A 29 -1.45 8.19 11.75
C THR A 29 -0.59 7.01 12.20
N ILE A 30 0.73 7.14 12.07
CA ILE A 30 1.67 6.11 12.53
C ILE A 30 1.92 6.30 14.03
N CYS A 31 1.79 5.23 14.82
CA CYS A 31 2.08 5.27 16.25
C CYS A 31 3.58 5.48 16.53
N SER A 32 3.92 5.94 17.73
CA SER A 32 5.30 6.27 18.14
C SER A 32 6.27 5.10 17.99
N ASN A 33 5.86 3.88 18.38
CA ASN A 33 6.67 2.67 18.25
C ASN A 33 7.06 2.40 16.78
N LEU A 34 6.05 2.29 15.90
CA LEU A 34 6.29 2.04 14.48
C LEU A 34 7.08 3.19 13.83
N LYS A 35 6.86 4.43 14.25
CA LYS A 35 7.64 5.59 13.79
C LYS A 35 9.13 5.45 14.12
N ALA A 36 9.47 4.96 15.31
CA ALA A 36 10.86 4.75 15.72
C ALA A 36 11.57 3.68 14.86
N VAL A 37 10.86 2.60 14.54
CA VAL A 37 11.34 1.56 13.61
C VAL A 37 11.53 2.14 12.21
N LEU A 38 10.53 2.85 11.69
CA LEU A 38 10.53 3.35 10.32
C LEU A 38 11.61 4.42 10.08
N LYS A 39 11.94 5.26 11.06
CA LYS A 39 13.03 6.25 10.93
C LYS A 39 14.37 5.66 10.51
N LYS A 40 14.60 4.37 10.78
CA LYS A 40 15.84 3.66 10.42
C LYS A 40 15.78 3.00 9.04
N GLN A 41 14.63 3.05 8.36
CA GLN A 41 14.39 2.37 7.09
C GLN A 41 14.65 3.31 5.91
N ARG A 42 15.13 2.75 4.80
CA ARG A 42 15.42 3.51 3.56
C ARG A 42 14.18 4.24 3.02
N GLN A 43 12.99 3.65 3.19
CA GLN A 43 11.71 4.19 2.69
C GLN A 43 11.15 5.34 3.54
N TRP A 44 11.80 5.70 4.67
CA TRP A 44 11.29 6.72 5.60
C TRP A 44 10.97 8.08 4.95
N PRO A 45 11.82 8.65 4.07
CA PRO A 45 11.52 9.94 3.45
C PRO A 45 10.25 9.90 2.59
N GLU A 46 10.07 8.83 1.82
CA GLU A 46 8.89 8.64 0.97
C GLU A 46 7.63 8.40 1.82
N ILE A 47 7.72 7.61 2.89
CA ILE A 47 6.63 7.42 3.85
C ILE A 47 6.23 8.77 4.47
N CYS A 48 7.20 9.59 4.88
CA CYS A 48 6.93 10.93 5.41
C CYS A 48 6.20 11.80 4.38
N GLN A 49 6.64 11.79 3.13
CA GLN A 49 6.02 12.55 2.05
C GLN A 49 4.57 12.12 1.84
N ILE A 50 4.29 10.81 1.87
CA ILE A 50 2.93 10.27 1.73
C ILE A 50 2.04 10.70 2.89
N LEU A 51 2.55 10.66 4.13
CA LEU A 51 1.77 10.98 5.33
C LEU A 51 1.57 12.48 5.55
N GLY A 52 2.54 13.29 5.10
CA GLY A 52 2.53 14.75 5.26
C GLY A 52 1.63 15.47 4.25
N ASN A 53 1.29 14.82 3.13
CA ASN A 53 0.49 15.41 2.06
C ASN A 53 -0.91 14.79 1.97
N PRO A 54 -1.94 15.56 1.58
CA PRO A 54 -3.22 15.00 1.18
C PRO A 54 -3.04 13.96 0.06
N ARG A 55 -3.74 12.82 0.17
CA ARG A 55 -3.73 11.80 -0.88
C ARG A 55 -4.47 12.33 -2.11
N GLN A 56 -3.98 11.99 -3.29
CA GLN A 56 -4.63 12.35 -4.56
C GLN A 56 -6.06 11.81 -4.62
N LEU A 57 -6.96 12.54 -5.28
CA LEU A 57 -8.34 12.10 -5.47
C LEU A 57 -8.42 10.73 -6.15
N LYS A 58 -7.55 10.46 -7.13
CA LYS A 58 -7.42 9.14 -7.78
C LYS A 58 -7.20 8.02 -6.75
N HIS A 59 -6.40 8.23 -5.70
CA HIS A 59 -6.21 7.23 -4.64
C HIS A 59 -7.47 7.07 -3.80
N LEU A 60 -8.05 8.18 -3.36
CA LEU A 60 -9.24 8.17 -2.49
C LEU A 60 -10.45 7.51 -3.18
N CYS A 61 -10.70 7.81 -4.46
CA CYS A 61 -11.73 7.16 -5.26
C CYS A 61 -11.53 5.65 -5.32
N ARG A 62 -10.28 5.18 -5.47
CA ARG A 62 -9.97 3.75 -5.51
C ARG A 62 -10.43 3.07 -4.23
N LEU A 63 -10.08 3.66 -3.09
CA LEU A 63 -10.44 3.11 -1.79
C LEU A 63 -11.96 3.02 -1.63
N VAL A 64 -12.68 4.11 -1.93
CA VAL A 64 -14.15 4.14 -1.86
C VAL A 64 -14.76 3.05 -2.74
N ILE A 65 -14.33 2.93 -4.00
CA ILE A 65 -14.83 1.89 -4.90
C ILE A 65 -14.52 0.50 -4.32
N ARG A 66 -13.30 0.27 -3.85
CA ARG A 66 -12.89 -1.01 -3.26
C ARG A 66 -13.69 -1.38 -2.01
N THR A 67 -14.10 -0.42 -1.18
CA THR A 67 -14.97 -0.71 -0.02
C THR A 67 -16.33 -1.26 -0.43
N ARG A 68 -16.80 -0.97 -1.65
CA ARG A 68 -18.08 -1.45 -2.19
C ARG A 68 -17.95 -2.75 -2.99
N ILE A 69 -16.73 -3.21 -3.26
CA ILE A 69 -16.46 -4.43 -4.03
C ILE A 69 -16.10 -5.55 -3.05
N THR A 70 -16.87 -6.65 -3.10
CA THR A 70 -16.56 -7.81 -2.26
C THR A 70 -15.26 -8.49 -2.71
N ALA A 71 -14.57 -9.14 -1.79
CA ALA A 71 -13.35 -9.91 -2.11
C ALA A 71 -13.60 -10.94 -3.23
N ARG A 72 -14.79 -11.58 -3.26
CA ARG A 72 -15.21 -12.50 -4.32
C ARG A 72 -15.35 -11.83 -5.69
N ARG A 73 -15.82 -10.57 -5.74
CA ARG A 73 -15.88 -9.82 -7.00
C ARG A 73 -14.49 -9.41 -7.46
N LEU A 74 -13.62 -9.06 -6.53
CA LEU A 74 -12.25 -8.71 -6.84
C LEU A 74 -11.47 -9.90 -7.40
N SER A 75 -11.67 -11.12 -6.88
CA SER A 75 -11.03 -12.33 -7.42
C SER A 75 -11.50 -12.70 -8.83
N LYS A 76 -12.66 -12.18 -9.26
CA LYS A 76 -13.20 -12.34 -10.61
C LYS A 76 -13.10 -11.05 -11.44
N MET A 77 -12.23 -10.12 -11.06
CA MET A 77 -12.12 -8.82 -11.73
C MET A 77 -11.68 -8.95 -13.19
N ASP A 78 -10.84 -9.93 -13.52
CA ASP A 78 -10.37 -10.14 -14.90
C ASP A 78 -11.51 -10.50 -15.86
N SER A 79 -12.51 -11.25 -15.40
CA SER A 79 -13.71 -11.58 -16.18
C SER A 79 -14.85 -10.57 -16.03
N ALA A 80 -14.70 -9.55 -15.19
CA ALA A 80 -15.72 -8.51 -15.01
C ALA A 80 -15.88 -7.64 -16.28
N PRO A 81 -17.08 -7.09 -16.55
CA PRO A 81 -17.35 -6.26 -17.72
C PRO A 81 -16.83 -4.82 -17.55
N PHE A 82 -15.57 -4.66 -17.14
CA PHE A 82 -14.89 -3.37 -17.01
C PHE A 82 -13.81 -3.21 -18.07
N PRO A 83 -13.53 -1.98 -18.51
CA PRO A 83 -12.37 -1.69 -19.34
C PRO A 83 -11.05 -2.13 -18.66
N PRO A 84 -10.03 -2.58 -19.41
CA PRO A 84 -8.75 -3.05 -18.85
C PRO A 84 -8.13 -2.06 -17.86
N ARG A 85 -8.09 -0.78 -18.22
CA ARG A 85 -7.52 0.27 -17.35
C ARG A 85 -8.20 0.41 -16.00
N VAL A 86 -9.52 0.16 -15.93
CA VAL A 86 -10.26 0.20 -14.66
C VAL A 86 -9.94 -1.02 -13.82
N LYS A 87 -9.79 -2.20 -14.45
CA LYS A 87 -9.35 -3.42 -13.77
C LYS A 87 -7.96 -3.23 -13.17
N ASP A 88 -7.00 -2.75 -13.95
CA ASP A 88 -5.63 -2.51 -13.51
C ASP A 88 -5.57 -1.47 -12.38
N TYR A 89 -6.36 -0.40 -12.52
CA TYR A 89 -6.51 0.61 -11.48
C TYR A 89 -7.06 0.02 -10.18
N LEU A 90 -8.09 -0.83 -10.21
CA LEU A 90 -8.68 -1.42 -9.00
C LEU A 90 -7.82 -2.54 -8.40
N LEU A 91 -7.05 -3.25 -9.23
CA LEU A 91 -6.15 -4.34 -8.83
C LEU A 91 -4.74 -3.85 -8.45
N PHE A 92 -4.48 -2.54 -8.47
CA PHE A 92 -3.17 -1.96 -8.17
C PHE A 92 -2.03 -2.43 -9.10
N ARG A 93 -2.35 -2.92 -10.30
CA ARG A 93 -1.33 -3.42 -11.26
C ARG A 93 -0.35 -2.33 -11.72
N GLU A 94 -0.75 -1.07 -11.64
CA GLU A 94 0.15 0.07 -11.91
C GLU A 94 1.34 0.17 -10.93
N TYR A 95 1.29 -0.52 -9.78
CA TYR A 95 2.36 -0.59 -8.78
C TYR A 95 3.18 -1.88 -8.83
N ASP A 96 2.82 -2.86 -9.67
CA ASP A 96 3.59 -4.10 -9.83
C ASP A 96 5.00 -3.81 -10.37
N LEU A 97 5.14 -2.74 -11.16
CA LEU A 97 6.44 -2.20 -11.61
C LEU A 97 7.33 -1.79 -10.44
N TYR A 98 6.74 -1.27 -9.37
CA TYR A 98 7.46 -0.85 -8.17
C TYR A 98 7.99 -2.07 -7.39
N HIS A 99 7.25 -3.18 -7.38
CA HIS A 99 7.72 -4.46 -6.84
C HIS A 99 8.88 -5.05 -7.65
N SER A 100 8.82 -4.93 -8.98
CA SER A 100 9.87 -5.40 -9.88
C SER A 100 11.16 -4.57 -9.73
N ILE A 101 11.04 -3.24 -9.65
CA ILE A 101 12.17 -2.32 -9.40
C ILE A 101 12.75 -2.47 -7.98
N MET A 102 11.92 -2.79 -6.98
CA MET A 102 12.38 -3.06 -5.61
C MET A 102 12.90 -4.50 -5.40
N GLY A 103 12.94 -5.34 -6.44
CA GLY A 103 13.46 -6.70 -6.37
C GLY A 103 12.63 -7.64 -5.47
N LEU A 104 11.33 -7.37 -5.31
CA LEU A 104 10.42 -8.15 -4.47
C LEU A 104 9.70 -9.26 -5.23
N THR A 105 9.88 -9.32 -6.55
CA THR A 105 9.51 -10.47 -7.38
C THR A 105 10.67 -11.46 -7.40
N LYS A 106 10.47 -12.65 -6.79
CA LYS A 106 11.31 -13.83 -7.04
C LYS A 106 11.21 -14.25 -8.50
#